data_AF-A0A423UNE7-F1
#
_entry.id   AF-A0A423UNE7-F1
#
_cell.length_a   1.000
_cell.length_b   1.000
_cell.length_c   1.000
_cell.angle_alpha   90.00
_cell.angle_beta   90.00
_cell.angle_gamma   90.00
#
_symmetry.space_group_name_H-M   'P 1'
#
loop_
_entity.id
_entity.type
_entity.pdbx_description
1 polymer ?
#
loop_
_entity_poly.entity_id
_entity_poly.type
_entity_poly.pdbx_seq_one_letter_code
_entity_poly.pdbx_strand_id
1 'polypeptide(L)'
;MDARKNLGIDALALGIYAVAANPAFTGIAVHEWAGLGLAVVFVVHAAAHADWAADAVRSAWGEPSWARTGYLVLDALIVASFMVVTVSGLMVSGAVLQAFGLYAPGYYFWDPLHAVAAKVLLTLLLVHVVVHARWIVRMVRKGKGDGELD
;
A
#
# COMPACT_ATOMS: atom_id res chain seq x y z
N MET A 1 13.24 14.22 -4.97
CA MET A 1 13.70 13.22 -3.99
C MET A 1 14.48 12.15 -4.73
N ASP A 2 15.59 11.66 -4.16
CA ASP A 2 16.43 10.64 -4.79
C ASP A 2 15.65 9.33 -5.03
N ALA A 3 15.74 8.77 -6.23
CA ALA A 3 15.06 7.52 -6.60
C ALA A 3 15.41 6.34 -5.66
N ARG A 4 16.63 6.34 -5.10
CA ARG A 4 17.07 5.36 -4.09
C ARG A 4 16.32 5.50 -2.76
N LYS A 5 16.03 6.74 -2.33
CA LYS A 5 15.29 7.01 -1.10
C LYS A 5 13.83 6.55 -1.23
N ASN A 6 13.22 6.75 -2.39
CA ASN A 6 11.86 6.28 -2.66
C ASN A 6 11.78 4.75 -2.65
N LEU A 7 12.75 4.06 -3.29
CA LEU A 7 12.80 2.59 -3.27
C LEU A 7 12.91 2.03 -1.84
N GLY A 8 13.66 2.70 -0.96
CA GLY A 8 13.76 2.32 0.45
C GLY A 8 12.43 2.47 1.20
N ILE A 9 11.68 3.54 0.93
CA ILE A 9 10.33 3.75 1.50
C ILE A 9 9.37 2.68 0.99
N ASP A 10 9.40 2.37 -0.31
CA ASP A 10 8.54 1.35 -0.92
C ASP A 10 8.85 -0.05 -0.35
N ALA A 11 10.13 -0.38 -0.19
CA ALA A 11 10.55 -1.65 0.41
C ALA A 11 10.14 -1.75 1.89
N LEU A 12 10.27 -0.66 2.65
CA LEU A 12 9.81 -0.59 4.04
C LEU A 12 8.28 -0.75 4.12
N ALA A 13 7.54 -0.03 3.28
CA ALA A 13 6.09 -0.11 3.21
C ALA A 13 5.62 -1.53 2.84
N LEU A 14 6.29 -2.17 1.89
CA LEU A 14 6.03 -3.56 1.50
C LEU A 14 6.35 -4.54 2.63
N GLY A 15 7.43 -4.31 3.38
CA GLY A 15 7.81 -5.09 4.55
C GLY A 15 6.77 -4.98 5.68
N ILE A 16 6.32 -3.77 5.99
CA ILE A 16 5.25 -3.52 6.97
C ILE A 16 3.95 -4.18 6.52
N TYR A 17 3.60 -4.04 5.23
CA TYR A 17 2.46 -4.73 4.64
C TYR A 17 2.58 -6.25 4.79
N ALA A 18 3.74 -6.85 4.54
CA ALA A 18 3.92 -8.30 4.67
C ALA A 18 3.73 -8.80 6.11
N VAL A 19 4.18 -8.03 7.11
CA VAL A 19 3.94 -8.32 8.53
C VAL A 19 2.44 -8.21 8.85
N ALA A 20 1.78 -7.15 8.39
CA ALA A 20 0.35 -6.97 8.57
C ALA A 20 -0.46 -8.06 7.85
N ALA A 21 -0.10 -8.43 6.62
CA ALA A 21 -0.82 -9.41 5.80
C ALA A 21 -0.71 -10.86 6.31
N ASN A 22 0.06 -11.11 7.38
CA ASN A 22 0.29 -12.46 7.90
C ASN A 22 -0.07 -12.63 9.39
N PRO A 23 -1.35 -12.41 9.78
CA PRO A 23 -1.81 -12.51 11.17
C PRO A 23 -1.63 -13.91 11.77
N ALA A 24 -1.52 -14.95 10.94
CA ALA A 24 -1.25 -16.32 11.39
C ALA A 24 0.08 -16.48 12.13
N PHE A 25 1.07 -15.62 11.84
CA PHE A 25 2.38 -15.64 12.49
C PHE A 25 2.57 -14.49 13.50
N THR A 26 1.92 -13.34 13.27
CA THR A 26 2.07 -12.14 14.12
C THR A 26 1.03 -12.04 15.23
N GLY A 27 -0.10 -12.73 15.10
CA GLY A 27 -1.25 -12.62 15.99
C GLY A 27 -2.18 -11.47 15.61
N ILE A 28 -3.49 -11.64 15.93
CA ILE A 28 -4.55 -10.70 15.53
C ILE A 28 -4.30 -9.30 16.09
N ALA A 29 -3.90 -9.17 17.36
CA ALA A 29 -3.64 -7.88 17.97
C ALA A 29 -2.53 -7.09 17.24
N VAL A 30 -1.43 -7.77 16.86
CA VAL A 30 -0.33 -7.11 16.13
C VAL A 30 -0.77 -6.70 14.74
N HIS A 31 -1.54 -7.53 14.03
CA HIS A 31 -2.14 -7.20 12.74
C HIS A 31 -2.97 -5.92 12.81
N GLU A 32 -3.85 -5.81 13.81
CA GLU A 32 -4.75 -4.67 13.95
C GLU A 32 -4.00 -3.37 14.31
N TRP A 33 -3.06 -3.42 15.25
CA TRP A 33 -2.25 -2.24 15.61
C TRP A 33 -1.29 -1.82 14.50
N ALA A 34 -0.68 -2.77 13.78
CA ALA A 34 0.16 -2.48 12.62
C ALA A 34 -0.68 -1.84 11.49
N GLY A 35 -1.90 -2.34 11.26
CA GLY A 35 -2.85 -1.77 10.32
C GLY A 35 -3.23 -0.33 10.66
N LEU A 36 -3.49 -0.03 11.94
CA LEU A 36 -3.75 1.33 12.41
C LEU A 36 -2.53 2.24 12.18
N GLY A 37 -1.33 1.78 12.52
CA GLY A 37 -0.10 2.55 12.28
C GLY A 37 0.11 2.85 10.79
N LEU A 38 -0.12 1.87 9.92
CA LEU A 38 -0.05 2.02 8.48
C LEU A 38 -1.10 3.00 7.95
N ALA A 39 -2.32 2.98 8.50
CA ALA A 39 -3.37 3.94 8.18
C ALA A 39 -2.95 5.39 8.49
N VAL A 40 -2.37 5.62 9.67
CA VAL A 40 -1.87 6.94 10.08
C VAL A 40 -0.76 7.42 9.15
N VAL A 41 0.24 6.57 8.86
CA VAL A 41 1.34 6.90 7.94
C VAL A 41 0.78 7.26 6.56
N PHE A 42 -0.18 6.48 6.07
CA PHE A 42 -0.81 6.75 4.78
C PHE A 42 -1.56 8.08 4.78
N VAL A 43 -2.35 8.40 5.81
CA VAL A 43 -3.06 9.68 5.90
C VAL A 43 -2.08 10.86 5.91
N VAL A 44 -1.00 10.76 6.68
CA VAL A 44 0.06 11.79 6.71
C VAL A 44 0.71 11.93 5.33
N HIS A 45 1.03 10.82 4.68
CA HIS A 45 1.62 10.81 3.34
C HIS A 45 0.68 11.43 2.30
N ALA A 46 -0.60 11.03 2.29
CA ALA A 46 -1.61 11.55 1.39
C ALA A 46 -1.84 13.06 1.59
N ALA A 47 -1.91 13.52 2.85
CA ALA A 47 -2.05 14.94 3.17
C ALA A 47 -0.81 15.74 2.73
N ALA A 48 0.40 15.22 2.95
CA ALA A 48 1.64 15.86 2.56
C ALA A 48 1.83 15.95 1.03
N HIS A 49 1.16 15.09 0.26
CA HIS A 49 1.30 15.00 -1.18
C HIS A 49 -0.01 15.24 -1.95
N ALA A 50 -1.02 15.86 -1.32
CA ALA A 50 -2.34 16.05 -1.91
C ALA A 50 -2.30 16.90 -3.21
N ASP A 51 -1.53 17.98 -3.20
CA ASP A 51 -1.38 18.86 -4.39
C ASP A 51 -0.70 18.12 -5.54
N TRP A 52 0.37 17.38 -5.23
CA TRP A 52 1.08 16.57 -6.21
C TRP A 52 0.21 15.44 -6.78
N ALA A 53 -0.60 14.79 -5.94
CA ALA A 53 -1.54 13.75 -6.38
C ALA A 53 -2.61 14.32 -7.32
N ALA A 54 -3.16 15.50 -7.00
CA ALA A 54 -4.12 16.18 -7.86
C ALA A 54 -3.52 16.55 -9.22
N ASP A 55 -2.27 17.01 -9.24
CA ASP A 55 -1.58 17.38 -10.48
C ASP A 55 -1.11 16.15 -11.28
N ALA A 56 -0.69 15.08 -10.62
CA ALA A 56 -0.39 13.81 -11.26
C ALA A 56 -1.62 13.25 -11.98
N VAL A 57 -2.78 13.28 -11.32
CA VAL A 57 -4.08 12.88 -11.87
C VAL A 57 -4.47 13.75 -13.07
N ARG A 58 -4.31 15.08 -13.00
CA ARG A 58 -4.57 15.97 -14.16
C ARG A 58 -3.62 15.71 -15.33
N SER A 59 -2.33 15.53 -15.07
CA SER A 59 -1.32 15.30 -16.10
C SER A 59 -1.48 13.95 -16.83
N ALA A 60 -2.02 12.95 -16.13
CA ALA A 60 -2.28 11.62 -16.67
C ALA A 60 -3.26 11.63 -17.86
N TRP A 61 -4.19 12.60 -17.91
CA TRP A 61 -5.15 12.73 -19.00
C TRP A 61 -4.63 13.53 -20.21
N GLY A 62 -3.47 14.18 -20.11
CA GLY A 62 -2.94 15.05 -21.19
C GLY A 62 -2.34 14.30 -22.38
N GLU A 63 -1.63 13.20 -22.15
CA GLU A 63 -0.95 12.41 -23.20
C GLU A 63 -1.03 10.89 -22.90
N PRO A 64 -2.19 10.26 -23.15
CA PRO A 64 -2.41 8.86 -22.81
C PRO A 64 -1.67 7.94 -23.78
N SER A 65 -0.68 7.19 -23.26
CA SER A 65 -0.15 6.00 -23.92
C SER A 65 -0.70 4.76 -23.23
N TRP A 66 -0.96 3.69 -23.98
CA TRP A 66 -1.60 2.47 -23.45
C TRP A 66 -0.86 1.90 -22.23
N ALA A 67 0.48 1.88 -22.27
CA ALA A 67 1.30 1.42 -21.15
C ALA A 67 1.23 2.35 -19.94
N ARG A 68 1.32 3.68 -20.15
CA ARG A 68 1.25 4.66 -19.06
C ARG A 68 -0.11 4.67 -18.38
N THR A 69 -1.18 4.62 -19.17
CA THR A 69 -2.55 4.51 -18.66
C THR A 69 -2.73 3.22 -17.87
N GLY A 70 -2.20 2.10 -18.34
CA GLY A 70 -2.25 0.82 -17.62
C GLY A 70 -1.59 0.88 -16.24
N TYR A 71 -0.40 1.51 -16.13
CA TYR A 71 0.28 1.69 -14.83
C TYR A 71 -0.51 2.59 -13.89
N LEU A 72 -1.05 3.70 -14.39
CA LEU A 72 -1.87 4.61 -13.60
C LEU A 72 -3.14 3.95 -13.07
N VAL A 73 -3.81 3.14 -13.90
CA VAL A 73 -4.99 2.38 -13.48
C VAL A 73 -4.62 1.36 -12.40
N LEU A 74 -3.52 0.63 -12.57
CA LEU A 74 -3.04 -0.32 -11.58
C LEU A 74 -2.76 0.36 -10.23
N ASP A 75 -2.04 1.48 -10.25
CA ASP A 75 -1.69 2.23 -9.04
C ASP A 75 -2.94 2.81 -8.37
N ALA A 76 -3.90 3.34 -9.15
CA ALA A 76 -5.18 3.80 -8.64
C ALA A 76 -6.00 2.68 -7.99
N LEU A 77 -6.02 1.49 -8.58
CA LEU A 77 -6.70 0.31 -8.02
C LEU A 77 -6.03 -0.17 -6.73
N ILE A 78 -4.69 -0.09 -6.65
CA ILE A 78 -3.94 -0.42 -5.42
C ILE A 78 -4.34 0.56 -4.32
N VAL A 79 -4.31 1.86 -4.58
CA VAL A 79 -4.70 2.89 -3.60
C VAL A 79 -6.14 2.70 -3.15
N ALA A 80 -7.07 2.48 -4.09
CA ALA A 80 -8.48 2.24 -3.76
C ALA A 80 -8.65 0.99 -2.89
N SER A 81 -8.02 -0.14 -3.26
CA SER A 81 -8.09 -1.39 -2.50
C SER A 81 -7.47 -1.25 -1.12
N PHE A 82 -6.35 -0.52 -1.02
CA PHE A 82 -5.69 -0.18 0.24
C PHE A 82 -6.60 0.62 1.17
N MET A 83 -7.33 1.61 0.64
CA MET A 83 -8.30 2.38 1.42
C MET A 83 -9.44 1.50 1.93
N VAL A 84 -10.01 0.67 1.06
CA VAL A 84 -11.12 -0.23 1.43
C VAL A 84 -10.68 -1.22 2.51
N VAL A 85 -9.52 -1.89 2.35
CA VAL A 85 -9.04 -2.86 3.35
C VAL A 85 -8.72 -2.20 4.68
N THR A 86 -8.19 -0.98 4.67
CA THR A 86 -7.86 -0.22 5.89
C THR A 86 -9.11 0.17 6.65
N VAL A 87 -10.10 0.78 5.98
CA VAL A 87 -11.36 1.19 6.60
C VAL A 87 -12.12 -0.02 7.12
N SER A 88 -12.29 -1.06 6.30
CA SER A 88 -12.99 -2.28 6.73
C SER A 88 -12.25 -3.01 7.86
N GLY A 89 -10.92 -2.98 7.88
CA GLY A 89 -10.09 -3.56 8.95
C GLY A 89 -10.25 -2.84 10.29
N LEU A 90 -10.29 -1.50 10.27
CA LEU A 90 -10.59 -0.70 11.46
C LEU A 90 -11.99 -0.98 11.99
N MET A 91 -12.97 -1.15 11.10
CA MET A 91 -14.36 -1.39 11.47
C MET A 91 -14.64 -2.80 11.98
N VAL A 92 -13.75 -3.78 11.72
CA VAL A 92 -13.85 -5.14 12.26
C VAL A 92 -12.88 -5.40 13.42
N SER A 93 -11.95 -4.47 13.69
CA SER A 93 -10.89 -4.67 14.68
C SER A 93 -11.44 -4.82 16.10
N GLY A 94 -11.13 -5.94 16.73
CA GLY A 94 -11.52 -6.20 18.11
C GLY A 94 -10.66 -5.44 19.10
N ALA A 95 -9.34 -5.53 18.97
CA ALA A 95 -8.40 -4.97 19.93
C ALA A 95 -8.34 -3.44 19.87
N VAL A 96 -8.33 -2.83 18.68
CA VAL A 96 -8.27 -1.37 18.54
C VAL A 96 -9.58 -0.75 19.00
N LEU A 97 -10.74 -1.19 18.47
CA LEU A 97 -12.03 -0.62 18.87
C LEU A 97 -12.29 -0.81 20.36
N GLN A 98 -11.92 -1.96 20.93
CA GLN A 98 -12.06 -2.21 22.37
C GLN A 98 -11.16 -1.31 23.21
N ALA A 99 -9.91 -1.05 22.78
CA ALA A 99 -9.00 -0.13 23.48
C ALA A 99 -9.54 1.31 23.56
N PHE A 100 -10.37 1.72 22.59
CA PHE A 100 -11.05 3.02 22.58
C PHE A 100 -12.48 2.99 23.14
N GLY A 101 -12.98 1.83 23.61
CA GLY A 101 -14.35 1.70 24.11
C GLY A 101 -15.44 1.80 23.02
N LEU A 102 -15.08 1.61 21.76
CA LEU A 102 -15.95 1.73 20.57
C LEU A 102 -16.42 0.38 20.03
N TYR A 103 -16.04 -0.73 20.67
CA TYR A 103 -16.38 -2.07 20.21
C TYR A 103 -17.89 -2.32 20.29
N ALA A 104 -18.48 -2.78 19.18
CA ALA A 104 -19.89 -3.14 19.08
C ALA A 104 -20.04 -4.50 18.39
N PRO A 105 -20.84 -5.44 18.90
CA PRO A 105 -21.10 -6.69 18.21
C PRO A 105 -21.92 -6.48 16.92
N GLY A 106 -21.67 -7.25 15.85
CA GLY A 106 -22.50 -7.26 14.64
C GLY A 106 -21.83 -6.87 13.32
N TYR A 107 -20.50 -6.99 13.19
CA TYR A 107 -19.75 -6.59 11.98
C TYR A 107 -19.85 -7.53 10.77
N TYR A 108 -21.04 -8.08 10.50
CA TYR A 108 -21.28 -9.06 9.43
C TYR A 108 -20.96 -8.55 8.01
N PHE A 109 -20.91 -7.23 7.83
CA PHE A 109 -20.53 -6.60 6.56
C PHE A 109 -19.02 -6.36 6.44
N TRP A 110 -18.38 -5.92 7.53
CA TRP A 110 -16.99 -5.45 7.48
C TRP A 110 -15.99 -6.59 7.33
N ASP A 111 -16.25 -7.72 7.98
CA ASP A 111 -15.38 -8.90 7.89
C ASP A 111 -15.23 -9.47 6.46
N PRO A 112 -16.33 -9.78 5.73
CA PRO A 112 -16.19 -10.25 4.35
C PRO A 112 -15.64 -9.17 3.41
N LEU A 113 -15.98 -7.89 3.63
CA LEU A 113 -15.43 -6.78 2.85
C LEU A 113 -13.90 -6.69 3.03
N HIS A 114 -13.42 -6.75 4.27
CA HIS A 114 -11.99 -6.72 4.59
C HIS A 114 -11.27 -7.91 3.96
N ALA A 115 -11.82 -9.12 4.10
CA ALA A 115 -11.22 -10.33 3.56
C ALA A 115 -11.14 -10.33 2.02
N VAL A 116 -12.14 -9.78 1.33
CA VAL A 116 -12.10 -9.62 -0.13
C VAL A 116 -11.11 -8.52 -0.54
N ALA A 117 -11.17 -7.36 0.10
CA ALA A 117 -10.27 -6.24 -0.18
C ALA A 117 -8.80 -6.60 0.03
N ALA A 118 -8.47 -7.36 1.08
CA ALA A 118 -7.13 -7.85 1.35
C ALA A 118 -6.59 -8.75 0.22
N LYS A 119 -7.41 -9.68 -0.29
CA LYS A 119 -7.03 -10.57 -1.41
C LYS A 119 -6.83 -9.79 -2.70
N VAL A 120 -7.71 -8.82 -2.97
CA VAL A 120 -7.60 -7.94 -4.15
C VAL A 120 -6.33 -7.11 -4.07
N LEU A 121 -6.06 -6.46 -2.93
CA LEU A 121 -4.86 -5.68 -2.72
C LEU A 121 -3.59 -6.53 -2.89
N LEU A 122 -3.55 -7.73 -2.28
CA LEU A 122 -2.42 -8.65 -2.45
C LEU A 122 -2.19 -9.00 -3.92
N THR A 123 -3.26 -9.31 -4.65
CA THR A 123 -3.19 -9.65 -6.07
C THR A 123 -2.65 -8.48 -6.89
N LEU A 124 -3.16 -7.27 -6.65
CA LEU A 124 -2.72 -6.05 -7.35
C LEU A 124 -1.25 -5.72 -7.06
N LEU A 125 -0.80 -5.86 -5.80
CA LEU A 125 0.60 -5.65 -5.42
C LEU A 125 1.52 -6.66 -6.11
N LEU A 126 1.13 -7.93 -6.20
CA LEU A 126 1.89 -8.94 -6.94
C LEU A 126 2.01 -8.58 -8.42
N VAL A 127 0.90 -8.16 -9.06
CA VAL A 127 0.91 -7.70 -10.45
C VAL A 127 1.81 -6.48 -10.61
N HIS A 128 1.73 -5.50 -9.70
CA HIS A 128 2.55 -4.29 -9.73
C HIS A 128 4.04 -4.61 -9.66
N VAL A 129 4.46 -5.52 -8.76
CA VAL A 129 5.85 -5.97 -8.67
C VAL A 129 6.30 -6.66 -9.95
N VAL A 130 5.50 -7.56 -10.51
CA VAL A 130 5.84 -8.30 -11.74
C VAL A 130 6.00 -7.36 -12.93
N VAL A 131 5.05 -6.43 -13.10
CA VAL A 131 5.06 -5.44 -14.18
C VAL A 131 6.28 -4.52 -14.10
N HIS A 132 6.70 -4.15 -12.87
CA HIS A 132 7.84 -3.26 -12.64
C HIS A 132 9.18 -4.00 -12.45
N ALA A 133 9.21 -5.34 -12.39
CA ALA A 133 10.41 -6.13 -12.08
C ALA A 133 11.59 -5.84 -13.01
N ARG A 134 11.35 -5.66 -14.31
CA ARG A 134 12.42 -5.35 -15.29
C ARG A 134 13.05 -3.98 -15.07
N TRP A 135 12.32 -3.02 -14.49
CA TRP A 135 12.85 -1.71 -14.12
C TRP A 135 13.63 -1.80 -12.81
N ILE A 136 13.10 -2.50 -11.81
CA ILE A 136 13.76 -2.73 -10.51
C ILE A 136 15.14 -3.40 -10.71
N VAL A 137 15.20 -4.47 -11.51
CA VAL A 137 16.47 -5.18 -11.80
C VAL A 137 17.48 -4.27 -12.50
N ARG A 138 17.04 -3.38 -13.40
CA ARG A 138 17.92 -2.41 -14.06
C ARG A 138 18.46 -1.36 -13.10
N MET A 139 17.63 -0.86 -12.19
CA MET A 139 18.04 0.09 -11.14
C MET A 139 19.07 -0.52 -10.18
N VAL A 140 18.85 -1.76 -9.73
CA VAL A 140 19.77 -2.47 -8.83
C VAL A 140 21.11 -2.75 -9.50
N ARG A 141 21.12 -3.11 -10.80
CA ARG A 141 22.36 -3.33 -11.55
C ARG A 141 23.14 -2.03 -11.78
N LYS A 142 22.46 -0.92 -12.06
CA LYS A 142 23.11 0.39 -12.24
C LYS A 142 23.78 0.87 -10.94
N GLY A 143 23.15 0.66 -9.78
CA GLY A 143 23.72 1.00 -8.49
C GLY A 143 24.96 0.18 -8.07
N LYS A 144 25.21 -0.98 -8.69
CA LYS A 144 26.44 -1.76 -8.48
C LYS A 144 27.62 -1.30 -9.35
N GLY A 145 27.35 -0.72 -10.53
CA GLY A 145 28.40 -0.26 -11.44
C GLY A 145 29.08 1.03 -10.99
N ASP A 146 28.40 1.86 -10.20
CA ASP A 146 28.92 3.13 -9.70
C ASP A 146 29.75 2.98 -8.40
N GLY A 147 29.89 1.75 -7.87
CA GLY A 147 30.63 1.44 -6.64
C GLY A 147 31.89 0.59 -6.85
N GLU A 148 32.28 0.35 -8.10
CA GLU A 148 33.46 -0.48 -8.47
C GLU A 148 34.56 0.36 -9.15
N LEU A 149 34.51 1.69 -8.99
CA LEU A 149 35.48 2.66 -9.53
C LEU A 149 36.00 3.67 -8.48
N ASP A 150 36.03 3.30 -7.20
CA ASP A 150 36.75 4.04 -6.15
C ASP A 150 37.81 3.13 -5.50
#